data_AF-A0AA47M4N4-F1
#
_entry.id   AF-A0AA47M4N4-F1
#
_cell.length_a   1.000
_cell.length_b   1.000
_cell.length_c   1.000
_cell.angle_alpha   90.00
_cell.angle_beta   90.00
_cell.angle_gamma   90.00
#
_symmetry.space_group_name_H-M   'P 1'
#
loop_
_entity.id
_entity.type
_entity.pdbx_description
1 polymer ?
#
loop_
_entity_poly.entity_id
_entity_poly.type
_entity_poly.pdbx_seq_one_letter_code
_entity_poly.pdbx_strand_id
1 'polypeptide(L)'
;MKGVSVFSVAVMYFQMCGSRTAWTSWLVLVVQLLCLEAVPISMDKTKIQEPEPKADEAPASVDTGLHYDRYLREVIDFLEKDQHFREKLHNTDMEDIKQGKLAKELDFVSHHVRTKLDELKRQEVSRLRTLIKAKQDLEGGNDIAVDHQAVLKQFEYLNHMNPHTFEVEDLDRLIRSATNDLENFDKERHEEFKRYEMMKEHDRQEHLKTLDEEERRKEEEHYDEMKKKHADHPKVNHPGSQNQLKEVWEEADGLDPEDFDPKTFFKLHDTNGDGFFDDQELEALFTKELEKIYDPTNEEDDMVEMEEERLRMREHVMNEVDSNKDRLVSLDEFLVATKKKEFLEPDSWETLEQNQAYTDEEMREFEEHLVQQEEDLNQKAVDLQKQRDELEKQQEQLNAQKVELQQAVEHMERLKTLKVDPPPEVQIEGNAIPEVHDNVLPPGHQAIPEEHHSAPQEHLDPAKAHPDDAAQNQGQHGLPQTQHHLPPGHQDMHQEVQQGHPNSP
;
A
#
# COMPACT_ATOMS: atom_id res chain seq x y z
N MET A 1 91.88 -12.29 64.21
CA MET A 1 91.85 -10.88 64.65
C MET A 1 92.14 -9.97 63.45
N LYS A 2 91.89 -8.67 63.59
CA LYS A 2 92.31 -7.51 62.75
C LYS A 2 93.49 -7.81 61.80
N GLY A 3 93.51 -7.47 60.50
CA GLY A 3 92.55 -6.71 59.66
C GLY A 3 93.23 -5.51 58.95
N VAL A 4 92.73 -5.11 57.76
CA VAL A 4 93.13 -3.91 56.96
C VAL A 4 94.54 -4.01 56.33
N SER A 5 94.66 -4.33 55.04
CA SER A 5 94.68 -3.43 53.84
C SER A 5 96.13 -2.94 53.52
N VAL A 6 96.56 -2.73 52.28
CA VAL A 6 96.26 -1.57 51.41
C VAL A 6 96.81 -1.83 49.97
N PHE A 7 96.09 -1.36 48.93
CA PHE A 7 96.50 -0.84 47.58
C PHE A 7 97.92 -1.15 47.03
N SER A 8 98.19 -1.31 45.72
CA SER A 8 97.43 -1.32 44.43
C SER A 8 98.34 -2.08 43.39
N VAL A 9 98.17 -2.18 42.06
CA VAL A 9 97.82 -1.25 40.96
C VAL A 9 97.27 -2.07 39.77
N ALA A 10 96.63 -1.40 38.79
CA ALA A 10 96.29 -1.93 37.46
C ALA A 10 97.52 -2.49 36.69
N VAL A 11 97.40 -3.21 35.56
CA VAL A 11 96.93 -2.73 34.22
C VAL A 11 96.45 -3.94 33.39
N MET A 12 95.79 -3.68 32.24
CA MET A 12 95.12 -4.60 31.30
C MET A 12 93.73 -5.06 31.78
N TYR A 13 92.59 -4.43 31.45
CA TYR A 13 92.22 -3.42 30.45
C TYR A 13 92.47 -3.75 28.96
N PHE A 14 91.45 -3.45 28.15
CA PHE A 14 91.50 -3.19 26.71
C PHE A 14 91.52 -4.30 25.63
N GLN A 15 91.27 -5.59 25.92
CA GLN A 15 91.11 -6.56 24.80
C GLN A 15 90.08 -7.72 24.96
N MET A 16 89.07 -7.61 25.83
CA MET A 16 87.96 -8.60 25.90
C MET A 16 86.54 -7.97 26.04
N CYS A 17 86.35 -6.71 25.63
CA CYS A 17 85.08 -6.00 25.81
C CYS A 17 84.17 -5.93 24.56
N GLY A 18 84.67 -6.33 23.37
CA GLY A 18 83.88 -6.27 22.12
C GLY A 18 82.89 -7.42 21.93
N SER A 19 83.25 -8.66 22.33
CA SER A 19 82.46 -9.85 21.98
C SER A 19 81.24 -10.07 22.87
N ARG A 20 81.25 -9.58 24.11
CA ARG A 20 80.20 -9.87 25.10
C ARG A 20 78.92 -9.06 24.86
N THR A 21 79.06 -7.80 24.44
CA THR A 21 77.93 -6.90 24.14
C THR A 21 77.16 -7.32 22.88
N ALA A 22 77.86 -7.78 21.84
CA ALA A 22 77.24 -8.35 20.65
C ALA A 22 76.42 -9.60 20.96
N TRP A 23 76.95 -10.51 21.79
CA TRP A 23 76.25 -11.73 22.20
C TRP A 23 75.02 -11.43 23.06
N THR A 24 75.08 -10.45 23.98
CA THR A 24 73.89 -10.03 24.74
C THR A 24 72.84 -9.36 23.85
N SER A 25 73.24 -8.57 22.86
CA SER A 25 72.30 -7.92 21.92
C SER A 25 71.59 -8.95 21.03
N TRP A 26 72.31 -9.99 20.57
CA TRP A 26 71.73 -11.07 19.80
C TRP A 26 70.80 -11.96 20.65
N LEU A 27 71.16 -12.25 21.91
CA LEU A 27 70.27 -12.95 22.85
C LEU A 27 68.98 -12.17 23.12
N VAL A 28 69.05 -10.84 23.28
CA VAL A 28 67.86 -9.99 23.46
C VAL A 28 66.97 -10.02 22.22
N LEU A 29 67.54 -9.91 21.01
CA LEU A 29 66.77 -10.01 19.77
C LEU A 29 66.13 -11.39 19.57
N VAL A 30 66.83 -12.48 19.91
CA VAL A 30 66.28 -13.85 19.84
C VAL A 30 65.17 -14.06 20.87
N VAL A 31 65.30 -13.51 22.09
CA VAL A 31 64.21 -13.52 23.09
C VAL A 31 63.01 -12.73 22.59
N GLN A 32 63.21 -11.55 21.98
CA GLN A 32 62.10 -10.74 21.45
C GLN A 32 61.42 -11.39 20.23
N LEU A 33 62.13 -12.18 19.41
CA LEU A 33 61.55 -13.02 18.37
C LEU A 33 60.77 -14.21 18.95
N LEU A 34 61.29 -14.87 19.99
CA LEU A 34 60.60 -15.98 20.67
C LEU A 34 59.40 -15.52 21.51
N CYS A 35 59.27 -14.21 21.80
CA CYS A 35 58.06 -13.63 22.39
C CYS A 35 56.93 -13.37 21.38
N LEU A 36 57.10 -13.68 20.08
CA LEU A 36 56.05 -13.53 19.06
C LEU A 36 55.28 -14.82 18.76
N GLU A 37 55.74 -15.99 19.23
CA GLU A 37 54.96 -17.24 19.20
C GLU A 37 54.18 -17.40 20.53
N ALA A 38 53.02 -16.73 20.61
CA ALA A 38 52.13 -16.87 21.76
C ALA A 38 51.35 -18.20 21.70
N VAL A 39 51.41 -18.97 22.79
CA VAL A 39 50.54 -20.12 23.05
C VAL A 39 49.07 -19.66 23.05
N PRO A 40 48.12 -20.43 22.48
CA PRO A 40 46.70 -20.09 22.54
C PRO A 40 46.20 -20.06 23.99
N ILE A 41 45.91 -18.86 24.48
CA ILE A 41 45.22 -18.63 25.75
C ILE A 41 43.82 -18.09 25.41
N SER A 42 42.80 -18.67 26.03
CA SER A 42 41.39 -18.37 25.77
C SER A 42 41.05 -16.89 25.99
N MET A 43 40.59 -16.22 24.94
CA MET A 43 39.91 -14.94 25.06
C MET A 43 38.44 -15.16 25.43
N ASP A 44 38.18 -15.35 26.72
CA ASP A 44 36.85 -15.04 27.25
C ASP A 44 36.78 -13.53 27.50
N LYS A 45 36.11 -12.83 26.56
CA LYS A 45 35.55 -11.49 26.69
C LYS A 45 34.85 -11.07 25.40
N THR A 46 33.52 -11.18 25.44
CA THR A 46 32.57 -10.13 25.05
C THR A 46 33.08 -9.11 24.01
N LYS A 47 33.33 -9.55 22.78
CA LYS A 47 33.45 -8.63 21.65
C LYS A 47 32.06 -8.36 21.08
N ILE A 48 31.39 -7.37 21.67
CA ILE A 48 30.25 -6.70 21.03
C ILE A 48 30.70 -6.32 19.62
N GLN A 49 29.92 -6.69 18.60
CA GLN A 49 30.04 -6.06 17.30
C GLN A 49 29.43 -4.67 17.47
N GLU A 50 30.23 -3.61 17.30
CA GLU A 50 29.62 -2.31 16.97
C GLU A 50 28.88 -2.53 15.64
N PRO A 51 27.56 -2.33 15.57
CA PRO A 51 26.86 -2.37 14.29
C PRO A 51 27.44 -1.26 13.41
N GLU A 52 27.62 -1.53 12.12
CA GLU A 52 27.94 -0.44 11.20
C GLU A 52 26.80 0.60 11.26
N PRO A 53 27.11 1.90 11.14
CA PRO A 53 26.08 2.92 11.06
C PRO A 53 25.28 2.69 9.77
N LYS A 54 24.13 2.02 9.91
CA LYS A 54 23.07 2.08 8.91
C LYS A 54 22.88 3.55 8.51
N ALA A 55 22.76 3.81 7.22
CA ALA A 55 22.21 5.09 6.77
C ALA A 55 20.82 5.26 7.40
N ASP A 56 20.37 6.51 7.56
CA ASP A 56 19.09 6.83 8.19
C ASP A 56 17.90 6.24 7.40
N GLU A 57 17.59 4.96 7.65
CA GLU A 57 16.27 4.40 7.47
C GLU A 57 15.34 5.23 8.36
N ALA A 58 14.34 5.88 7.77
CA ALA A 58 13.25 6.47 8.53
C ALA A 58 12.67 5.38 9.44
N PRO A 59 12.26 5.71 10.69
CA PRO A 59 11.78 4.70 11.64
C PRO A 59 10.73 3.82 10.97
N ALA A 60 10.87 2.49 11.14
CA ALA A 60 9.85 1.54 10.76
C ALA A 60 8.56 1.97 11.46
N SER A 61 7.64 2.52 10.69
CA SER A 61 6.53 3.30 11.22
C SER A 61 5.25 2.51 11.00
N VAL A 62 4.53 2.30 12.09
CA VAL A 62 3.40 1.39 12.28
C VAL A 62 2.47 1.37 11.07
N ASP A 63 2.51 0.31 10.26
CA ASP A 63 1.61 0.18 9.11
C ASP A 63 0.18 -0.04 9.61
N THR A 64 -0.60 1.04 9.51
CA THR A 64 -2.00 1.10 9.96
C THR A 64 -2.96 0.34 9.04
N GLY A 65 -2.46 -0.30 7.98
CA GLY A 65 -3.26 -1.06 7.01
C GLY A 65 -4.11 -0.19 6.07
N LEU A 66 -4.20 1.12 6.32
CA LEU A 66 -4.99 2.05 5.53
C LEU A 66 -4.36 2.26 4.14
N HIS A 67 -5.17 2.15 3.09
CA HIS A 67 -4.74 2.37 1.70
C HIS A 67 -4.28 3.82 1.36
N TYR A 68 -4.32 4.71 2.37
CA TYR A 68 -3.84 6.09 2.38
C TYR A 68 -3.02 6.45 3.64
N ASP A 69 -2.62 5.45 4.45
CA ASP A 69 -1.72 5.59 5.61
C ASP A 69 -0.59 6.58 5.34
N ARG A 70 0.14 6.36 4.24
CA ARG A 70 1.27 7.21 3.87
C ARG A 70 0.89 8.69 3.71
N TYR A 71 -0.30 8.99 3.18
CA TYR A 71 -0.79 10.36 3.05
C TYR A 71 -1.19 10.94 4.40
N LEU A 72 -1.83 10.15 5.27
CA LEU A 72 -2.13 10.50 6.65
C LEU A 72 -0.85 10.87 7.42
N ARG A 73 0.18 10.01 7.36
CA ARG A 73 1.50 10.27 7.97
C ARG A 73 2.17 11.50 7.39
N GLU A 74 2.31 11.60 6.07
CA GLU A 74 2.96 12.77 5.44
C GLU A 74 2.25 14.09 5.81
N VAL A 75 0.93 14.08 6.01
CA VAL A 75 0.18 15.24 6.53
C VAL A 75 0.50 15.52 8.00
N ILE A 76 0.44 14.51 8.89
CA ILE A 76 0.74 14.66 10.32
C ILE A 76 2.18 15.12 10.54
N ASP A 77 3.14 14.46 9.90
CA ASP A 77 4.57 14.80 9.89
C ASP A 77 4.82 16.27 9.61
N PHE A 78 4.11 16.86 8.64
CA PHE A 78 4.28 18.26 8.28
C PHE A 78 3.49 19.22 9.18
N LEU A 79 2.38 18.78 9.77
CA LEU A 79 1.64 19.52 10.79
C LEU A 79 2.44 19.63 12.09
N GLU A 80 3.05 18.55 12.57
CA GLU A 80 3.88 18.56 13.80
C GLU A 80 5.10 19.48 13.69
N LYS A 81 5.61 19.74 12.48
CA LYS A 81 6.70 20.71 12.26
C LYS A 81 6.30 22.15 12.66
N ASP A 82 5.00 22.44 12.80
CA ASP A 82 4.49 23.68 13.40
C ASP A 82 4.32 23.55 14.93
N GLN A 83 4.94 24.46 15.69
CA GLN A 83 4.90 24.41 17.16
C GLN A 83 3.48 24.58 17.72
N HIS A 84 2.67 25.47 17.15
CA HIS A 84 1.30 25.71 17.64
C HIS A 84 0.43 24.47 17.44
N PHE A 85 0.53 23.85 16.26
CA PHE A 85 -0.25 22.64 15.98
C PHE A 85 0.22 21.45 16.83
N ARG A 86 1.53 21.26 17.02
CA ARG A 86 2.05 20.18 17.88
C ARG A 86 1.62 20.34 19.34
N GLU A 87 1.69 21.57 19.88
CA GLU A 87 1.19 21.86 21.23
C GLU A 87 -0.33 21.62 21.35
N LYS A 88 -1.10 21.75 20.25
CA LYS A 88 -2.52 21.40 20.22
C LYS A 88 -2.75 19.89 20.15
N LEU A 89 -2.01 19.19 19.28
CA LEU A 89 -2.12 17.75 19.08
C LEU A 89 -1.93 16.99 20.41
N HIS A 90 -0.83 17.23 21.13
CA HIS A 90 -0.53 16.53 22.40
C HIS A 90 -1.41 16.95 23.60
N ASN A 91 -2.23 17.99 23.48
CA ASN A 91 -3.10 18.49 24.57
C ASN A 91 -4.60 18.40 24.24
N THR A 92 -4.99 17.66 23.19
CA THR A 92 -6.39 17.46 22.81
C THR A 92 -6.76 16.00 22.96
N ASP A 93 -7.76 15.69 23.79
CA ASP A 93 -8.28 14.33 23.98
C ASP A 93 -8.76 13.73 22.64
N MET A 94 -8.63 12.41 22.44
CA MET A 94 -8.95 11.78 21.16
C MET A 94 -10.40 12.03 20.71
N GLU A 95 -11.36 12.01 21.64
CA GLU A 95 -12.76 12.35 21.34
C GLU A 95 -12.94 13.80 20.83
N ASP A 96 -12.10 14.73 21.28
CA ASP A 96 -12.09 16.11 20.80
C ASP A 96 -11.42 16.25 19.43
N ILE A 97 -10.46 15.37 19.10
CA ILE A 97 -9.91 15.20 17.75
C ILE A 97 -11.01 14.66 16.81
N LYS A 98 -11.72 13.58 17.17
CA LYS A 98 -12.86 12.99 16.42
C LYS A 98 -14.01 13.99 16.20
N GLN A 99 -14.23 14.91 17.15
CA GLN A 99 -15.19 16.01 17.02
C GLN A 99 -14.78 17.11 16.01
N GLY A 100 -13.57 17.06 15.43
CA GLY A 100 -13.10 18.07 14.50
C GLY A 100 -12.74 19.39 15.18
N LYS A 101 -12.25 19.36 16.43
CA LYS A 101 -11.72 20.55 17.11
C LYS A 101 -10.31 20.84 16.64
N LEU A 102 -9.45 19.81 16.58
CA LEU A 102 -8.06 19.92 16.11
C LEU A 102 -7.97 20.46 14.66
N ALA A 103 -8.85 20.02 13.76
CA ALA A 103 -8.84 20.45 12.36
C ALA A 103 -8.94 21.98 12.19
N LYS A 104 -9.58 22.69 13.12
CA LYS A 104 -9.75 24.16 13.09
C LYS A 104 -8.48 24.92 13.49
N GLU A 105 -7.51 24.26 14.12
CA GLU A 105 -6.21 24.88 14.44
C GLU A 105 -5.33 25.05 13.18
N LEU A 106 -5.69 24.40 12.05
CA LEU A 106 -5.04 24.53 10.74
C LEU A 106 -5.06 25.96 10.16
N ASP A 107 -5.96 26.83 10.63
CA ASP A 107 -5.99 28.24 10.23
C ASP A 107 -4.95 29.11 10.94
N PHE A 108 -4.31 28.59 12.00
CA PHE A 108 -3.20 29.25 12.70
C PHE A 108 -1.82 28.68 12.30
N VAL A 109 -1.79 27.59 11.53
CA VAL A 109 -0.58 26.93 11.03
C VAL A 109 0.19 27.84 10.05
N SER A 110 1.52 27.82 10.17
CA SER A 110 2.40 28.63 9.34
C SER A 110 2.26 28.37 7.83
N HIS A 111 2.41 29.45 7.05
CA HIS A 111 2.26 29.41 5.58
C HIS A 111 3.14 28.35 4.92
N HIS A 112 4.34 28.07 5.43
CA HIS A 112 5.22 27.05 4.86
C HIS A 112 4.60 25.65 4.93
N VAL A 113 3.99 25.30 6.06
CA VAL A 113 3.29 24.03 6.26
C VAL A 113 2.03 23.97 5.40
N ARG A 114 1.17 25.00 5.41
CA ARG A 114 0.00 25.09 4.49
C ARG A 114 0.42 24.87 3.02
N THR A 115 1.48 25.52 2.54
CA THR A 115 2.01 25.34 1.18
C THR A 115 2.47 23.90 0.89
N LYS A 116 2.97 23.17 1.90
CA LYS A 116 3.37 21.76 1.75
C LYS A 116 2.17 20.83 1.77
N LEU A 117 1.18 21.06 2.64
CA LEU A 117 -0.07 20.29 2.68
C LEU A 117 -0.83 20.38 1.34
N ASP A 118 -0.87 21.58 0.75
CA ASP A 118 -1.37 21.80 -0.62
C ASP A 118 -0.63 20.94 -1.68
N GLU A 119 0.68 20.71 -1.50
CA GLU A 119 1.47 19.86 -2.39
C GLU A 119 1.15 18.37 -2.19
N LEU A 120 1.08 17.91 -0.95
CA LEU A 120 0.72 16.53 -0.61
C LEU A 120 -0.67 16.19 -1.16
N LYS A 121 -1.67 17.08 -0.98
CA LYS A 121 -3.01 16.88 -1.55
C LYS A 121 -2.98 16.75 -3.07
N ARG A 122 -2.19 17.58 -3.77
CA ARG A 122 -2.03 17.48 -5.24
C ARG A 122 -1.36 16.17 -5.67
N GLN A 123 -0.40 15.68 -4.90
CA GLN A 123 0.28 14.40 -5.15
C GLN A 123 -0.71 13.23 -4.95
N GLU A 124 -1.47 13.23 -3.86
CA GLU A 124 -2.42 12.17 -3.53
C GLU A 124 -3.61 12.12 -4.51
N VAL A 125 -4.20 13.27 -4.85
CA VAL A 125 -5.22 13.34 -5.92
C VAL A 125 -4.68 12.84 -7.26
N SER A 126 -3.37 12.99 -7.53
CA SER A 126 -2.75 12.46 -8.74
C SER A 126 -2.51 10.94 -8.67
N ARG A 127 -2.17 10.40 -7.48
CA ARG A 127 -2.10 8.94 -7.22
C ARG A 127 -3.46 8.30 -7.51
N LEU A 128 -4.52 8.80 -6.89
CA LEU A 128 -5.88 8.26 -7.02
C LEU A 128 -6.41 8.35 -8.46
N ARG A 129 -6.21 9.47 -9.16
CA ARG A 129 -6.55 9.57 -10.59
C ARG A 129 -5.82 8.54 -11.46
N THR A 130 -4.58 8.19 -11.09
CA THR A 130 -3.80 7.16 -11.79
C THR A 130 -4.33 5.76 -11.50
N LEU A 131 -4.68 5.47 -10.25
CA LEU A 131 -5.29 4.19 -9.85
C LEU A 131 -6.66 3.98 -10.49
N ILE A 132 -7.51 5.01 -10.54
CA ILE A 132 -8.82 4.96 -11.18
C ILE A 132 -8.70 4.75 -12.69
N LYS A 133 -7.76 5.45 -13.34
CA LYS A 133 -7.48 5.21 -14.76
C LYS A 133 -6.99 3.77 -14.98
N ALA A 134 -6.11 3.25 -14.12
CA ALA A 134 -5.64 1.87 -14.22
C ALA A 134 -6.78 0.85 -14.06
N LYS A 135 -7.72 1.05 -13.12
CA LYS A 135 -8.95 0.25 -13.01
C LYS A 135 -9.78 0.30 -14.30
N GLN A 136 -10.03 1.50 -14.84
CA GLN A 136 -10.80 1.69 -16.09
C GLN A 136 -10.11 1.06 -17.32
N ASP A 137 -8.78 1.16 -17.42
CA ASP A 137 -7.99 0.55 -18.49
C ASP A 137 -7.98 -1.00 -18.37
N LEU A 138 -8.08 -1.56 -17.15
CA LEU A 138 -8.19 -3.01 -16.89
C LEU A 138 -9.62 -3.56 -17.10
N GLU A 139 -10.64 -2.81 -16.66
CA GLU A 139 -12.06 -3.18 -16.80
C GLU A 139 -12.57 -3.05 -18.25
N GLY A 140 -11.82 -2.37 -19.13
CA GLY A 140 -11.82 -2.68 -20.56
C GLY A 140 -12.83 -1.93 -21.43
N GLY A 141 -12.93 -0.60 -21.27
CA GLY A 141 -13.34 0.33 -22.35
C GLY A 141 -14.79 0.29 -22.87
N ASN A 142 -15.64 -0.59 -22.36
CA ASN A 142 -17.10 -0.57 -22.58
C ASN A 142 -17.80 0.26 -21.49
N ASP A 143 -19.06 0.65 -21.71
CA ASP A 143 -19.97 1.19 -20.69
C ASP A 143 -20.41 0.12 -19.66
N ILE A 144 -19.43 -0.63 -19.13
CA ILE A 144 -19.57 -1.24 -17.81
C ILE A 144 -19.70 -0.08 -16.83
N ALA A 145 -20.74 -0.11 -16.00
CA ALA A 145 -20.74 0.68 -14.78
C ALA A 145 -19.62 0.15 -13.88
N VAL A 146 -18.40 0.69 -14.07
CA VAL A 146 -17.36 0.78 -13.03
C VAL A 146 -18.11 1.13 -11.75
N ASP A 147 -17.90 0.42 -10.64
CA ASP A 147 -18.64 0.79 -9.44
C ASP A 147 -18.18 2.19 -8.98
N HIS A 148 -18.99 3.19 -9.32
CA HIS A 148 -18.74 4.58 -9.00
C HIS A 148 -18.76 4.77 -7.47
N GLN A 149 -19.46 3.91 -6.72
CA GLN A 149 -19.49 3.96 -5.27
C GLN A 149 -18.18 3.41 -4.68
N ALA A 150 -17.69 2.24 -5.12
CA ALA A 150 -16.35 1.76 -4.76
C ALA A 150 -15.22 2.72 -5.19
N VAL A 151 -15.34 3.40 -6.33
CA VAL A 151 -14.36 4.42 -6.77
C VAL A 151 -14.47 5.71 -5.94
N LEU A 152 -15.68 6.13 -5.54
CA LEU A 152 -15.87 7.31 -4.69
C LEU A 152 -15.43 7.07 -3.24
N LYS A 153 -15.55 5.84 -2.70
CA LYS A 153 -14.94 5.44 -1.41
C LYS A 153 -13.44 5.78 -1.37
N GLN A 154 -12.72 5.59 -2.49
CA GLN A 154 -11.28 5.92 -2.58
C GLN A 154 -10.96 7.43 -2.52
N PHE A 155 -11.97 8.31 -2.39
CA PHE A 155 -11.81 9.74 -2.13
C PHE A 155 -12.43 10.20 -0.81
N GLU A 156 -13.02 9.32 0.01
CA GLU A 156 -13.86 9.73 1.15
C GLU A 156 -13.12 10.61 2.17
N TYR A 157 -11.83 10.33 2.37
CA TYR A 157 -10.89 11.05 3.23
C TYR A 157 -10.41 12.43 2.70
N LEU A 158 -10.82 12.89 1.51
CA LEU A 158 -10.36 14.17 0.95
C LEU A 158 -11.40 14.89 0.05
N ASN A 159 -11.42 16.23 0.07
CA ASN A 159 -12.30 16.99 -0.82
C ASN A 159 -11.74 17.02 -2.25
N HIS A 160 -12.14 16.03 -3.06
CA HIS A 160 -11.71 15.86 -4.46
C HIS A 160 -12.25 16.95 -5.41
N MET A 161 -13.23 17.76 -4.98
CA MET A 161 -13.73 18.92 -5.74
C MET A 161 -12.80 20.14 -5.62
N ASN A 162 -11.96 20.20 -4.57
CA ASN A 162 -10.86 21.16 -4.44
C ASN A 162 -9.49 20.45 -4.52
N PRO A 163 -9.02 20.02 -5.71
CA PRO A 163 -7.83 19.20 -5.86
C PRO A 163 -6.49 19.96 -5.67
N HIS A 164 -6.50 21.20 -5.18
CA HIS A 164 -5.34 22.11 -5.25
C HIS A 164 -4.93 22.79 -3.94
N THR A 165 -5.84 22.89 -2.97
CA THR A 165 -5.58 23.47 -1.65
C THR A 165 -6.09 22.54 -0.56
N PHE A 166 -5.33 22.40 0.53
CA PHE A 166 -5.66 21.58 1.70
C PHE A 166 -6.25 22.46 2.80
N GLU A 167 -7.52 22.25 3.11
CA GLU A 167 -8.33 23.09 4.00
C GLU A 167 -8.74 22.36 5.29
N VAL A 168 -9.37 23.08 6.21
CA VAL A 168 -9.92 22.54 7.47
C VAL A 168 -10.84 21.34 7.22
N GLU A 169 -11.61 21.35 6.12
CA GLU A 169 -12.47 20.23 5.72
C GLU A 169 -11.67 18.98 5.32
N ASP A 170 -10.50 19.13 4.69
CA ASP A 170 -9.67 17.99 4.30
C ASP A 170 -9.04 17.32 5.53
N LEU A 171 -8.58 18.12 6.49
CA LEU A 171 -8.03 17.58 7.75
C LEU A 171 -9.12 16.94 8.61
N ASP A 172 -10.32 17.53 8.66
CA ASP A 172 -11.48 16.95 9.35
C ASP A 172 -11.92 15.62 8.70
N ARG A 173 -11.97 15.55 7.36
CA ARG A 173 -12.26 14.30 6.61
C ARG A 173 -11.18 13.24 6.82
N LEU A 174 -9.91 13.60 6.65
CA LEU A 174 -8.78 12.69 6.79
C LEU A 174 -8.73 12.07 8.20
N ILE A 175 -8.96 12.87 9.24
CA ILE A 175 -9.05 12.38 10.63
C ILE A 175 -10.29 11.49 10.83
N ARG A 176 -11.45 11.88 10.29
CA ARG A 176 -12.70 11.08 10.42
C ARG A 176 -12.60 9.73 9.74
N SER A 177 -12.14 9.69 8.49
CA SER A 177 -11.93 8.45 7.75
C SER A 177 -10.87 7.61 8.43
N ALA A 178 -9.70 8.17 8.79
CA ALA A 178 -8.67 7.37 9.49
C ALA A 178 -9.19 6.78 10.81
N THR A 179 -9.97 7.54 11.58
CA THR A 179 -10.63 7.03 12.79
C THR A 179 -11.63 5.92 12.45
N ASN A 180 -12.55 6.15 11.51
CA ASN A 180 -13.64 5.23 11.25
C ASN A 180 -13.17 3.94 10.55
N ASP A 181 -12.22 4.07 9.64
CA ASP A 181 -11.57 2.95 8.97
C ASP A 181 -10.80 2.11 10.01
N LEU A 182 -10.03 2.71 10.92
CA LEU A 182 -9.32 1.97 12.00
C LEU A 182 -10.27 1.36 13.03
N GLU A 183 -11.39 2.03 13.36
CA GLU A 183 -12.45 1.47 14.22
C GLU A 183 -13.23 0.32 13.56
N ASN A 184 -13.11 0.12 12.23
CA ASN A 184 -13.80 -0.95 11.49
C ASN A 184 -12.86 -1.89 10.73
N PHE A 185 -11.55 -1.66 10.70
CA PHE A 185 -10.57 -2.43 9.91
C PHE A 185 -10.63 -3.93 10.23
N ASP A 186 -10.58 -4.24 11.51
CA ASP A 186 -10.67 -5.62 12.03
C ASP A 186 -12.01 -6.26 11.66
N LYS A 187 -13.11 -5.50 11.76
CA LYS A 187 -14.45 -5.94 11.37
C LYS A 187 -14.57 -6.19 9.85
N GLU A 188 -14.01 -5.33 9.00
CA GLU A 188 -14.01 -5.55 7.54
C GLU A 188 -13.14 -6.77 7.17
N ARG A 189 -12.03 -7.01 7.91
CA ARG A 189 -11.20 -8.22 7.79
C ARG A 189 -11.94 -9.49 8.23
N HIS A 190 -12.62 -9.50 9.37
CA HIS A 190 -13.45 -10.63 9.82
C HIS A 190 -14.61 -10.91 8.84
N GLU A 191 -15.21 -9.87 8.23
CA GLU A 191 -16.19 -10.05 7.16
C GLU A 191 -15.57 -10.58 5.85
N GLU A 192 -14.31 -10.29 5.56
CA GLU A 192 -13.56 -10.85 4.42
C GLU A 192 -13.19 -12.31 4.66
N PHE A 193 -12.67 -12.65 5.83
CA PHE A 193 -12.40 -14.03 6.24
C PHE A 193 -13.69 -14.88 6.22
N LYS A 194 -14.82 -14.33 6.72
CA LYS A 194 -16.11 -15.01 6.63
C LYS A 194 -16.51 -15.32 5.17
N ARG A 195 -16.31 -14.37 4.24
CA ARG A 195 -16.57 -14.58 2.80
C ARG A 195 -15.62 -15.62 2.18
N TYR A 196 -14.35 -15.64 2.61
CA TYR A 196 -13.37 -16.64 2.20
C TYR A 196 -13.80 -18.05 2.62
N GLU A 197 -14.12 -18.24 3.90
CA GLU A 197 -14.57 -19.53 4.45
C GLU A 197 -15.88 -20.04 3.83
N MET A 198 -16.84 -19.15 3.55
CA MET A 198 -18.07 -19.52 2.83
C MET A 198 -17.78 -19.89 1.36
N MET A 199 -16.87 -19.20 0.67
CA MET A 199 -16.47 -19.54 -0.70
C MET A 199 -15.75 -20.90 -0.76
N LYS A 200 -14.82 -21.13 0.17
CA LYS A 200 -14.04 -22.37 0.32
C LYS A 200 -14.94 -23.59 0.55
N GLU A 201 -15.99 -23.46 1.37
CA GLU A 201 -17.01 -24.50 1.51
C GLU A 201 -17.90 -24.65 0.25
N HIS A 202 -18.31 -23.55 -0.38
CA HIS A 202 -19.12 -23.60 -1.60
C HIS A 202 -18.39 -24.30 -2.76
N ASP A 203 -17.13 -23.94 -3.03
CA ASP A 203 -16.29 -24.57 -4.05
C ASP A 203 -16.08 -26.07 -3.75
N ARG A 204 -15.90 -26.44 -2.47
CA ARG A 204 -15.84 -27.85 -2.04
C ARG A 204 -17.15 -28.58 -2.32
N GLN A 205 -18.30 -27.98 -2.01
CA GLN A 205 -19.62 -28.56 -2.28
C GLN A 205 -19.91 -28.70 -3.79
N GLU A 206 -19.54 -27.71 -4.61
CA GLU A 206 -19.61 -27.82 -6.07
C GLU A 206 -18.66 -28.89 -6.62
N HIS A 207 -17.44 -29.01 -6.10
CA HIS A 207 -16.54 -30.09 -6.49
C HIS A 207 -17.15 -31.47 -6.21
N LEU A 208 -17.68 -31.69 -5.00
CA LEU A 208 -18.34 -32.94 -4.60
C LEU A 208 -19.59 -33.27 -5.45
N LYS A 209 -20.29 -32.26 -6.00
CA LYS A 209 -21.39 -32.45 -6.97
C LYS A 209 -20.92 -32.93 -8.34
N THR A 210 -19.66 -32.65 -8.73
CA THR A 210 -19.07 -33.13 -10.00
C THR A 210 -18.54 -34.57 -9.96
N LEU A 211 -18.21 -35.08 -8.77
CA LEU A 211 -17.59 -36.40 -8.56
C LEU A 211 -18.58 -37.57 -8.53
N ASP A 212 -18.11 -38.76 -8.89
CA ASP A 212 -18.88 -40.01 -8.76
C ASP A 212 -19.00 -40.49 -7.30
N GLU A 213 -19.82 -41.51 -7.04
CA GLU A 213 -20.11 -41.98 -5.67
C GLU A 213 -18.89 -42.64 -4.97
N GLU A 214 -17.95 -43.23 -5.73
CA GLU A 214 -16.72 -43.76 -5.16
C GLU A 214 -15.64 -42.69 -5.03
N GLU A 215 -15.63 -41.66 -5.87
CA GLU A 215 -14.70 -40.53 -5.79
C GLU A 215 -15.11 -39.56 -4.68
N ARG A 216 -16.37 -39.12 -4.61
CA ARG A 216 -16.88 -38.25 -3.56
C ARG A 216 -16.63 -38.80 -2.16
N ARG A 217 -16.82 -40.11 -1.95
CA ARG A 217 -16.54 -40.73 -0.64
C ARG A 217 -15.05 -40.75 -0.28
N LYS A 218 -14.14 -40.81 -1.27
CA LYS A 218 -12.69 -40.69 -1.00
C LYS A 218 -12.30 -39.25 -0.66
N GLU A 219 -12.92 -38.29 -1.32
CA GLU A 219 -12.73 -36.86 -1.06
C GLU A 219 -13.26 -36.48 0.33
N GLU A 220 -14.44 -36.98 0.70
CA GLU A 220 -14.97 -36.91 2.07
C GLU A 220 -14.04 -37.61 3.07
N GLU A 221 -13.57 -38.84 2.79
CA GLU A 221 -12.62 -39.57 3.65
C GLU A 221 -11.28 -38.83 3.83
N HIS A 222 -10.76 -38.14 2.79
CA HIS A 222 -9.53 -37.33 2.86
C HIS A 222 -9.75 -36.02 3.62
N TYR A 223 -10.78 -35.24 3.30
CA TYR A 223 -11.12 -34.01 4.05
C TYR A 223 -11.30 -34.29 5.54
N ASP A 224 -11.97 -35.40 5.87
CA ASP A 224 -12.15 -35.86 7.25
C ASP A 224 -10.81 -36.32 7.89
N GLU A 225 -9.82 -36.78 7.12
CA GLU A 225 -8.45 -37.03 7.59
C GLU A 225 -7.68 -35.71 7.82
N MET A 226 -7.76 -34.76 6.88
CA MET A 226 -7.07 -33.46 6.95
C MET A 226 -7.49 -32.66 8.18
N LYS A 227 -8.80 -32.54 8.41
CA LYS A 227 -9.33 -31.87 9.62
C LYS A 227 -8.84 -32.53 10.92
N LYS A 228 -8.63 -33.85 10.93
CA LYS A 228 -8.09 -34.57 12.10
C LYS A 228 -6.58 -34.40 12.29
N LYS A 229 -5.81 -34.07 11.24
CA LYS A 229 -4.38 -33.72 11.37
C LYS A 229 -4.23 -32.33 11.95
N HIS A 230 -4.94 -31.35 11.38
CA HIS A 230 -4.96 -29.97 11.87
C HIS A 230 -5.36 -29.89 13.36
N ALA A 231 -6.35 -30.68 13.77
CA ALA A 231 -6.79 -30.75 15.17
C ALA A 231 -5.82 -31.49 16.14
N ASP A 232 -4.77 -32.18 15.67
CA ASP A 232 -3.79 -32.91 16.51
C ASP A 232 -2.55 -32.04 16.84
N HIS A 233 -2.80 -30.75 17.12
CA HIS A 233 -1.76 -29.76 17.39
C HIS A 233 -1.36 -29.71 18.89
N PRO A 234 -0.12 -29.27 19.23
CA PRO A 234 0.26 -28.98 20.61
C PRO A 234 -0.66 -27.94 21.27
N LYS A 235 -0.89 -28.06 22.57
CA LYS A 235 -1.81 -27.14 23.26
C LYS A 235 -1.28 -25.69 23.22
N VAL A 236 -2.05 -24.84 22.56
CA VAL A 236 -1.86 -23.40 22.47
C VAL A 236 -2.20 -22.73 23.81
N ASN A 237 -1.43 -21.71 24.17
CA ASN A 237 -1.67 -20.88 25.36
C ASN A 237 -2.69 -19.78 25.05
N HIS A 238 -3.25 -19.19 26.10
CA HIS A 238 -4.15 -18.05 25.97
C HIS A 238 -3.34 -16.80 25.61
N PRO A 239 -3.76 -15.98 24.62
CA PRO A 239 -3.04 -14.78 24.21
C PRO A 239 -2.79 -13.80 25.36
N GLY A 240 -1.58 -13.25 25.46
CA GLY A 240 -1.17 -12.33 26.51
C GLY A 240 -1.03 -12.95 27.92
N SER A 241 -1.29 -14.26 28.09
CA SER A 241 -1.20 -14.93 29.41
C SER A 241 0.24 -15.20 29.84
N GLN A 242 0.45 -15.43 31.14
CA GLN A 242 1.80 -15.66 31.69
C GLN A 242 2.53 -16.83 31.02
N ASN A 243 1.82 -17.88 30.60
CA ASN A 243 2.44 -19.03 29.94
C ASN A 243 2.95 -18.67 28.55
N GLN A 244 2.14 -17.98 27.74
CA GLN A 244 2.51 -17.53 26.40
C GLN A 244 3.72 -16.58 26.43
N LEU A 245 3.71 -15.59 27.33
CA LEU A 245 4.84 -14.65 27.45
C LEU A 245 6.11 -15.31 28.03
N LYS A 246 5.98 -16.31 28.92
CA LYS A 246 7.13 -17.13 29.37
C LYS A 246 7.71 -17.99 28.26
N GLU A 247 6.88 -18.51 27.36
CA GLU A 247 7.32 -19.35 26.25
C GLU A 247 8.09 -18.52 25.21
N VAL A 248 7.60 -17.32 24.86
CA VAL A 248 8.35 -16.36 24.03
C VAL A 248 9.69 -15.99 24.68
N TRP A 249 9.71 -15.75 25.99
CA TRP A 249 10.93 -15.46 26.76
C TRP A 249 11.93 -16.64 26.81
N GLU A 250 11.46 -17.90 26.74
CA GLU A 250 12.35 -19.07 26.64
C GLU A 250 12.85 -19.29 25.21
N GLU A 251 11.95 -19.27 24.21
CA GLU A 251 12.27 -19.68 22.84
C GLU A 251 12.80 -18.57 21.93
N ALA A 252 12.31 -17.33 22.06
CA ALA A 252 12.74 -16.20 21.25
C ALA A 252 13.91 -15.44 21.90
N ASP A 253 13.80 -15.12 23.20
CA ASP A 253 14.85 -14.38 23.93
C ASP A 253 16.00 -15.28 24.43
N GLY A 254 15.74 -16.57 24.63
CA GLY A 254 16.72 -17.52 25.19
C GLY A 254 16.99 -17.32 26.68
N LEU A 255 16.00 -16.84 27.45
CA LEU A 255 16.09 -16.48 28.87
C LEU A 255 15.40 -17.52 29.76
N ASP A 256 15.79 -17.57 31.04
CA ASP A 256 15.25 -18.55 31.99
C ASP A 256 13.79 -18.21 32.37
N PRO A 257 12.81 -19.13 32.20
CA PRO A 257 11.42 -18.90 32.57
C PRO A 257 11.20 -18.53 34.04
N GLU A 258 12.09 -18.93 34.95
CA GLU A 258 11.97 -18.62 36.38
C GLU A 258 12.41 -17.18 36.72
N ASP A 259 13.26 -16.57 35.88
CA ASP A 259 13.69 -15.15 35.99
C ASP A 259 12.76 -14.17 35.21
N PHE A 260 11.61 -14.64 34.71
CA PHE A 260 10.65 -13.83 33.95
C PHE A 260 10.15 -12.59 34.72
N ASP A 261 10.51 -11.40 34.24
CA ASP A 261 10.02 -10.10 34.70
C ASP A 261 9.21 -9.40 33.59
N PRO A 262 7.90 -9.16 33.76
CA PRO A 262 7.08 -8.46 32.76
C PRO A 262 7.66 -7.11 32.33
N LYS A 263 8.29 -6.36 33.24
CA LYS A 263 8.85 -5.04 32.90
C LYS A 263 10.08 -5.13 32.00
N THR A 264 10.82 -6.23 32.07
CA THR A 264 11.96 -6.51 31.18
C THR A 264 11.49 -7.14 29.88
N PHE A 265 10.50 -8.05 29.91
CA PHE A 265 9.84 -8.61 28.73
C PHE A 265 9.29 -7.50 27.81
N PHE A 266 8.54 -6.55 28.38
CA PHE A 266 8.00 -5.40 27.64
C PHE A 266 9.09 -4.64 26.88
N LYS A 267 10.18 -4.31 27.58
CA LYS A 267 11.33 -3.55 27.06
C LYS A 267 12.22 -4.31 26.05
N LEU A 268 11.95 -5.59 25.83
CA LEU A 268 12.68 -6.43 24.90
C LEU A 268 11.89 -6.61 23.58
N HIS A 269 10.57 -6.47 23.65
CA HIS A 269 9.64 -6.53 22.52
C HIS A 269 9.12 -5.15 22.06
N ASP A 270 9.39 -4.09 22.83
CA ASP A 270 9.38 -2.67 22.44
C ASP A 270 10.52 -2.48 21.42
N THR A 271 10.27 -2.89 20.17
CA THR A 271 11.27 -3.00 19.10
C THR A 271 11.63 -1.65 18.51
N ASN A 272 10.66 -0.73 18.51
CA ASN A 272 10.82 0.62 17.98
C ASN A 272 11.43 1.59 19.03
N GLY A 273 11.23 1.33 20.33
CA GLY A 273 11.81 2.09 21.45
C GLY A 273 10.97 3.26 21.97
N ASP A 274 9.69 3.38 21.60
CA ASP A 274 8.79 4.47 22.00
C ASP A 274 8.15 4.27 23.39
N GLY A 275 8.12 3.03 23.90
CA GLY A 275 7.60 2.68 25.23
C GLY A 275 6.14 2.19 25.28
N PHE A 276 5.55 1.88 24.12
CA PHE A 276 4.27 1.19 23.96
C PHE A 276 4.48 -0.22 23.36
N PHE A 277 3.41 -0.97 23.17
CA PHE A 277 3.31 -2.00 22.12
C PHE A 277 2.23 -1.57 21.12
N ASP A 278 2.54 -1.63 19.83
CA ASP A 278 1.56 -1.49 18.75
C ASP A 278 0.93 -2.84 18.33
N ASP A 279 0.05 -2.80 17.33
CA ASP A 279 -0.58 -4.00 16.75
C ASP A 279 0.46 -5.04 16.29
N GLN A 280 1.53 -4.60 15.62
CA GLN A 280 2.53 -5.46 14.99
C GLN A 280 3.45 -6.10 16.03
N GLU A 281 3.80 -5.34 17.08
CA GLU A 281 4.60 -5.83 18.20
C GLU A 281 3.82 -6.84 19.05
N LEU A 282 2.51 -6.65 19.26
CA LEU A 282 1.65 -7.68 19.86
C LEU A 282 1.50 -8.92 18.96
N GLU A 283 1.21 -8.72 17.67
CA GLU A 283 1.07 -9.82 16.69
C GLU A 283 2.33 -10.69 16.62
N ALA A 284 3.52 -10.10 16.71
CA ALA A 284 4.79 -10.81 16.73
C ALA A 284 4.87 -11.81 17.89
N LEU A 285 4.30 -11.50 19.07
CA LEU A 285 4.30 -12.39 20.25
C LEU A 285 3.49 -13.68 20.01
N PHE A 286 2.48 -13.62 19.14
CA PHE A 286 1.58 -14.75 18.87
C PHE A 286 2.17 -15.74 17.85
N THR A 287 3.20 -15.35 17.09
CA THR A 287 3.85 -16.19 16.07
C THR A 287 4.21 -17.59 16.61
N LYS A 288 4.76 -17.65 17.84
CA LYS A 288 5.14 -18.92 18.49
C LYS A 288 3.97 -19.81 18.89
N GLU A 289 2.80 -19.23 19.16
CA GLU A 289 1.58 -19.99 19.41
C GLU A 289 0.96 -20.51 18.10
N LEU A 290 1.01 -19.70 17.05
CA LEU A 290 0.43 -20.03 15.74
C LEU A 290 1.26 -21.09 14.98
N GLU A 291 2.60 -21.04 15.09
CA GLU A 291 3.53 -22.07 14.58
C GLU A 291 3.29 -23.48 15.20
N LYS A 292 2.46 -23.61 16.25
CA LYS A 292 2.03 -24.92 16.77
C LYS A 292 0.88 -25.52 15.97
N ILE A 293 0.03 -24.68 15.39
CA ILE A 293 -1.21 -25.06 14.69
C ILE A 293 -0.99 -25.11 13.18
N TYR A 294 -0.25 -24.14 12.62
CA TYR A 294 -0.14 -23.92 11.18
C TYR A 294 1.32 -24.00 10.69
N ASP A 295 1.64 -24.96 9.82
CA ASP A 295 2.91 -25.03 9.08
C ASP A 295 2.68 -24.75 7.58
N PRO A 296 3.33 -23.73 6.96
CA PRO A 296 3.20 -23.42 5.54
C PRO A 296 3.63 -24.51 4.55
N THR A 297 4.13 -25.66 5.03
CA THR A 297 4.55 -26.82 4.22
C THR A 297 3.57 -28.01 4.27
N ASN A 298 2.55 -27.94 5.12
CA ASN A 298 1.43 -28.88 5.20
C ASN A 298 0.35 -28.59 4.13
N GLU A 299 -0.55 -29.54 3.86
CA GLU A 299 -1.73 -29.33 2.99
C GLU A 299 -3.04 -29.15 3.78
N GLU A 300 -3.00 -29.40 5.09
CA GLU A 300 -4.10 -29.21 6.05
C GLU A 300 -4.17 -27.80 6.64
N ASP A 301 -3.08 -27.03 6.58
CA ASP A 301 -2.93 -25.78 7.33
C ASP A 301 -3.12 -24.54 6.43
N ASP A 302 -4.22 -23.81 6.65
CA ASP A 302 -4.54 -22.63 5.86
C ASP A 302 -3.87 -21.36 6.43
N MET A 303 -2.98 -20.76 5.65
CA MET A 303 -2.28 -19.52 6.03
C MET A 303 -3.20 -18.30 6.18
N VAL A 304 -4.40 -18.34 5.58
CA VAL A 304 -5.43 -17.30 5.75
C VAL A 304 -6.14 -17.47 7.11
N GLU A 305 -6.37 -18.71 7.56
CA GLU A 305 -6.84 -18.98 8.92
C GLU A 305 -5.80 -18.59 9.97
N MET A 306 -4.51 -18.89 9.74
CA MET A 306 -3.44 -18.46 10.65
C MET A 306 -3.38 -16.92 10.81
N GLU A 307 -3.56 -16.18 9.71
CA GLU A 307 -3.62 -14.72 9.71
C GLU A 307 -4.83 -14.20 10.51
N GLU A 308 -6.03 -14.76 10.29
CA GLU A 308 -7.23 -14.42 11.05
C GLU A 308 -7.11 -14.77 12.54
N GLU A 309 -6.54 -15.92 12.87
CA GLU A 309 -6.28 -16.32 14.26
C GLU A 309 -5.32 -15.33 14.93
N ARG A 310 -4.29 -14.83 14.23
CA ARG A 310 -3.42 -13.75 14.74
C ARG A 310 -4.19 -12.46 15.03
N LEU A 311 -5.14 -12.08 14.16
CA LEU A 311 -6.02 -10.94 14.38
C LEU A 311 -6.94 -11.15 15.60
N ARG A 312 -7.55 -12.33 15.75
CA ARG A 312 -8.37 -12.69 16.93
C ARG A 312 -7.57 -12.61 18.23
N MET A 313 -6.33 -13.15 18.24
CA MET A 313 -5.44 -13.09 19.40
C MET A 313 -5.10 -11.63 19.76
N ARG A 314 -4.83 -10.78 18.77
CA ARG A 314 -4.57 -9.34 18.98
C ARG A 314 -5.80 -8.58 19.47
N GLU A 315 -6.96 -8.75 18.84
CA GLU A 315 -8.19 -8.06 19.22
C GLU A 315 -8.61 -8.41 20.65
N HIS A 316 -8.44 -9.68 21.05
CA HIS A 316 -8.62 -10.13 22.43
C HIS A 316 -7.67 -9.43 23.41
N VAL A 317 -6.35 -9.43 23.15
CA VAL A 317 -5.37 -8.78 24.03
C VAL A 317 -5.57 -7.27 24.10
N MET A 318 -5.88 -6.61 22.98
CA MET A 318 -6.21 -5.18 22.99
C MET A 318 -7.46 -4.89 23.84
N ASN A 319 -8.55 -5.64 23.66
CA ASN A 319 -9.77 -5.45 24.46
C ASN A 319 -9.58 -5.75 25.95
N GLU A 320 -8.64 -6.61 26.33
CA GLU A 320 -8.30 -6.84 27.73
C GLU A 320 -7.30 -5.82 28.32
N VAL A 321 -6.33 -5.33 27.55
CA VAL A 321 -5.19 -4.56 28.10
C VAL A 321 -5.31 -3.05 27.84
N ASP A 322 -5.60 -2.64 26.61
CA ASP A 322 -5.81 -1.23 26.26
C ASP A 322 -7.06 -0.71 26.99
N SER A 323 -6.81 0.14 27.98
CA SER A 323 -7.85 0.66 28.88
C SER A 323 -8.34 2.04 28.45
N ASN A 324 -7.69 2.66 27.46
CA ASN A 324 -7.92 4.04 27.03
C ASN A 324 -8.51 4.11 25.60
N LYS A 325 -8.32 3.06 24.80
CA LYS A 325 -8.75 2.84 23.41
C LYS A 325 -8.03 3.72 22.38
N ASP A 326 -6.73 3.92 22.53
CA ASP A 326 -5.84 4.50 21.52
C ASP A 326 -5.14 3.47 20.60
N ARG A 327 -5.38 2.17 20.82
CA ARG A 327 -4.75 1.04 20.09
C ARG A 327 -3.24 0.93 20.33
N LEU A 328 -2.76 1.39 21.49
CA LEU A 328 -1.40 1.21 21.96
C LEU A 328 -1.42 0.69 23.41
N VAL A 329 -0.66 -0.36 23.71
CA VAL A 329 -0.54 -0.88 25.08
C VAL A 329 0.62 -0.19 25.79
N SER A 330 0.34 0.73 26.72
CA SER A 330 1.39 1.34 27.53
C SER A 330 1.99 0.36 28.54
N LEU A 331 3.25 0.58 28.94
CA LEU A 331 3.91 -0.20 29.99
C LEU A 331 3.11 -0.26 31.31
N ASP A 332 2.39 0.81 31.68
CA ASP A 332 1.60 0.82 32.92
C ASP A 332 0.29 0.02 32.78
N GLU A 333 -0.35 0.00 31.61
CA GLU A 333 -1.50 -0.87 31.31
C GLU A 333 -1.10 -2.35 31.27
N PHE A 334 0.00 -2.68 30.58
CA PHE A 334 0.59 -4.02 30.59
C PHE A 334 0.95 -4.48 32.01
N LEU A 335 1.57 -3.60 32.81
CA LEU A 335 1.86 -3.90 34.22
C LEU A 335 0.59 -3.95 35.08
N VAL A 336 -0.57 -3.46 34.66
CA VAL A 336 -1.86 -3.69 35.33
C VAL A 336 -2.47 -5.02 34.89
N ALA A 337 -2.44 -5.36 33.59
CA ALA A 337 -2.91 -6.63 33.04
C ALA A 337 -2.21 -7.83 33.67
N THR A 338 -0.88 -7.78 33.83
CA THR A 338 -0.09 -8.83 34.50
C THR A 338 -0.39 -9.05 35.99
N LYS A 339 -1.31 -8.26 36.58
CA LYS A 339 -1.84 -8.42 37.96
C LYS A 339 -3.29 -8.90 38.00
N LYS A 340 -3.95 -9.05 36.84
CA LYS A 340 -5.31 -9.62 36.71
C LYS A 340 -5.29 -11.12 37.00
N LYS A 341 -6.47 -11.73 37.22
CA LYS A 341 -6.57 -13.19 37.44
C LYS A 341 -6.32 -13.93 36.11
N GLU A 342 -6.87 -13.36 35.06
CA GLU A 342 -6.92 -13.82 33.68
C GLU A 342 -5.51 -14.08 33.12
N PHE A 343 -4.53 -13.26 33.51
CA PHE A 343 -3.11 -13.44 33.18
C PHE A 343 -2.47 -14.70 33.80
N LEU A 344 -2.88 -15.09 35.02
CA LEU A 344 -2.26 -16.16 35.83
C LEU A 344 -3.02 -17.49 35.74
N GLU A 345 -4.34 -17.41 35.62
CA GLU A 345 -5.27 -18.53 35.50
C GLU A 345 -6.21 -18.27 34.29
N PRO A 346 -5.69 -18.27 33.06
CA PRO A 346 -6.48 -18.10 31.85
C PRO A 346 -7.36 -19.32 31.55
N ASP A 347 -8.47 -19.09 30.86
CA ASP A 347 -9.25 -20.15 30.21
C ASP A 347 -8.54 -20.62 28.92
N SER A 348 -8.93 -21.77 28.38
CA SER A 348 -8.40 -22.27 27.10
C SER A 348 -8.77 -21.35 25.94
N TRP A 349 -7.82 -21.09 25.03
CA TRP A 349 -8.12 -20.46 23.74
C TRP A 349 -8.95 -21.42 22.87
N GLU A 350 -10.00 -20.90 22.23
CA GLU A 350 -10.85 -21.63 21.29
C GLU A 350 -10.45 -21.22 19.86
N THR A 351 -9.81 -22.15 19.14
CA THR A 351 -9.29 -21.93 17.79
C THR A 351 -10.41 -21.81 16.76
N LEU A 352 -10.10 -21.27 15.57
CA LEU A 352 -11.06 -21.17 14.44
C LEU A 352 -11.74 -22.51 14.10
N GLU A 353 -11.03 -23.64 14.19
CA GLU A 353 -11.59 -24.98 13.96
C GLU A 353 -12.76 -25.34 14.90
N GLN A 354 -12.77 -24.73 16.10
CA GLN A 354 -13.77 -24.92 17.16
C GLN A 354 -14.88 -23.85 17.14
N ASN A 355 -14.62 -22.68 16.53
CA ASN A 355 -15.51 -21.52 16.52
C ASN A 355 -15.74 -21.03 15.07
N GLN A 356 -16.74 -21.61 14.40
CA GLN A 356 -17.06 -21.33 13.00
C GLN A 356 -17.37 -19.85 12.73
N ALA A 357 -16.76 -19.28 11.69
CA ALA A 357 -16.91 -17.86 11.34
C ALA A 357 -18.30 -17.46 10.80
N TYR A 358 -19.08 -18.42 10.29
CA TYR A 358 -20.41 -18.21 9.73
C TYR A 358 -21.43 -19.24 10.24
N THR A 359 -22.71 -18.91 10.09
CA THR A 359 -23.85 -19.77 10.38
C THR A 359 -24.47 -20.35 9.11
N ASP A 360 -25.18 -21.48 9.24
CA ASP A 360 -25.88 -22.16 8.12
C ASP A 360 -26.76 -21.21 7.27
N GLU A 361 -27.37 -20.19 7.90
CA GLU A 361 -28.24 -19.22 7.22
C GLU A 361 -27.44 -18.15 6.46
N GLU A 362 -26.29 -17.70 6.99
CA GLU A 362 -25.36 -16.81 6.25
C GLU A 362 -24.78 -17.53 5.03
N MET A 363 -24.43 -18.81 5.17
CA MET A 363 -23.99 -19.65 4.04
C MET A 363 -25.09 -19.76 2.98
N ARG A 364 -26.34 -19.97 3.39
CA ARG A 364 -27.50 -20.04 2.48
C ARG A 364 -27.76 -18.72 1.74
N GLU A 365 -27.64 -17.58 2.43
CA GLU A 365 -27.76 -16.25 1.80
C GLU A 365 -26.59 -15.96 0.86
N PHE A 366 -25.38 -16.45 1.17
CA PHE A 366 -24.20 -16.34 0.30
C PHE A 366 -24.35 -17.16 -0.99
N GLU A 367 -24.80 -18.42 -0.92
CA GLU A 367 -25.11 -19.22 -2.13
C GLU A 367 -26.21 -18.57 -2.99
N GLU A 368 -27.26 -18.03 -2.37
CA GLU A 368 -28.34 -17.32 -3.08
C GLU A 368 -27.81 -16.08 -3.83
N HIS A 369 -26.87 -15.34 -3.22
CA HIS A 369 -26.19 -14.20 -3.86
C HIS A 369 -25.23 -14.64 -4.98
N LEU A 370 -24.48 -15.73 -4.81
CA LEU A 370 -23.59 -16.26 -5.86
C LEU A 370 -24.36 -16.69 -7.12
N VAL A 371 -25.48 -17.40 -6.95
CA VAL A 371 -26.35 -17.78 -8.08
C VAL A 371 -26.91 -16.55 -8.79
N GLN A 372 -27.36 -15.53 -8.05
CA GLN A 372 -27.82 -14.27 -8.67
C GLN A 372 -26.69 -13.58 -9.45
N GLN A 373 -25.47 -13.56 -8.89
CA GLN A 373 -24.30 -12.99 -9.57
C GLN A 373 -23.92 -13.77 -10.84
N GLU A 374 -24.05 -15.11 -10.84
CA GLU A 374 -23.82 -15.93 -12.03
C GLU A 374 -24.89 -15.65 -13.11
N GLU A 375 -26.17 -15.50 -12.76
CA GLU A 375 -27.22 -15.14 -13.71
C GLU A 375 -26.97 -13.76 -14.36
N ASP A 376 -26.62 -12.74 -13.57
CA ASP A 376 -26.29 -11.40 -14.07
C ASP A 376 -25.03 -11.42 -14.97
N LEU A 377 -23.99 -12.18 -14.61
CA LEU A 377 -22.79 -12.34 -15.43
C LEU A 377 -23.07 -13.09 -16.73
N ASN A 378 -23.88 -14.15 -16.71
CA ASN A 378 -24.30 -14.89 -17.90
C ASN A 378 -25.14 -14.01 -18.84
N GLN A 379 -26.07 -13.22 -18.31
CA GLN A 379 -26.85 -12.26 -19.10
C GLN A 379 -25.94 -11.20 -19.74
N LYS A 380 -24.99 -10.65 -18.98
CA LYS A 380 -23.98 -9.69 -19.48
C LYS A 380 -23.09 -10.29 -20.57
N ALA A 381 -22.65 -11.55 -20.41
CA ALA A 381 -21.87 -12.27 -21.43
C ALA A 381 -22.68 -12.49 -22.73
N VAL A 382 -23.96 -12.85 -22.61
CA VAL A 382 -24.88 -12.99 -23.74
C VAL A 382 -25.09 -11.66 -24.47
N ASP A 383 -25.16 -10.52 -23.77
CA ASP A 383 -25.29 -9.20 -24.40
C ASP A 383 -23.98 -8.70 -25.03
N LEU A 384 -22.82 -8.96 -24.41
CA LEU A 384 -21.51 -8.71 -25.02
C LEU A 384 -21.31 -9.52 -26.31
N GLN A 385 -21.77 -10.78 -26.34
CA GLN A 385 -21.73 -11.59 -27.57
C GLN A 385 -22.63 -11.00 -28.67
N LYS A 386 -23.82 -10.47 -28.35
CA LYS A 386 -24.68 -9.75 -29.33
C LYS A 386 -23.99 -8.50 -29.88
N GLN A 387 -23.36 -7.71 -29.01
CA GLN A 387 -22.61 -6.50 -29.41
C GLN A 387 -21.44 -6.85 -30.35
N ARG A 388 -20.67 -7.88 -30.03
CA ARG A 388 -19.62 -8.42 -30.91
C ARG A 388 -20.19 -8.83 -32.27
N ASP A 389 -21.26 -9.63 -32.27
CA ASP A 389 -21.93 -10.11 -33.48
C ASP A 389 -22.47 -8.95 -34.34
N GLU A 390 -22.83 -7.81 -33.75
CA GLU A 390 -23.27 -6.61 -34.47
C GLU A 390 -22.09 -5.80 -35.02
N LEU A 391 -21.04 -5.60 -34.23
CA LEU A 391 -19.79 -4.95 -34.68
C LEU A 391 -19.13 -5.70 -35.83
N GLU A 392 -19.15 -7.04 -35.83
CA GLU A 392 -18.65 -7.87 -36.93
C GLU A 392 -19.43 -7.60 -38.23
N LYS A 393 -20.77 -7.51 -38.17
CA LYS A 393 -21.62 -7.16 -39.32
C LYS A 393 -21.38 -5.72 -39.81
N GLN A 394 -21.16 -4.76 -38.91
CA GLN A 394 -20.81 -3.39 -39.28
C GLN A 394 -19.43 -3.35 -39.99
N GLN A 395 -18.47 -4.13 -39.50
CA GLN A 395 -17.13 -4.25 -40.11
C GLN A 395 -17.18 -4.92 -41.49
N GLU A 396 -18.04 -5.93 -41.69
CA GLU A 396 -18.30 -6.53 -43.01
C GLU A 396 -18.91 -5.49 -43.99
N GLN A 397 -19.92 -4.73 -43.56
CA GLN A 397 -20.54 -3.68 -44.38
C GLN A 397 -19.55 -2.58 -44.78
N LEU A 398 -18.72 -2.12 -43.85
CA LEU A 398 -17.70 -1.11 -44.11
C LEU A 398 -16.62 -1.63 -45.07
N ASN A 399 -16.22 -2.90 -44.93
CA ASN A 399 -15.32 -3.56 -45.88
C ASN A 399 -15.93 -3.69 -47.28
N ALA A 400 -17.22 -4.04 -47.39
CA ALA A 400 -17.92 -4.11 -48.68
C ALA A 400 -18.00 -2.73 -49.36
N GLN A 401 -18.37 -1.68 -48.62
CA GLN A 401 -18.42 -0.31 -49.12
C GLN A 401 -17.03 0.19 -49.58
N LYS A 402 -15.96 -0.17 -48.85
CA LYS A 402 -14.58 0.14 -49.24
C LYS A 402 -14.19 -0.53 -50.56
N VAL A 403 -14.60 -1.77 -50.79
CA VAL A 403 -14.37 -2.50 -52.06
C VAL A 403 -15.15 -1.86 -53.21
N GLU A 404 -16.43 -1.50 -53.00
CA GLU A 404 -17.24 -0.80 -54.01
C GLU A 404 -16.63 0.55 -54.40
N LEU A 405 -16.21 1.35 -53.41
CA LEU A 405 -15.54 2.63 -53.63
C LEU A 405 -14.24 2.47 -54.43
N GLN A 406 -13.43 1.46 -54.11
CA GLN A 406 -12.19 1.19 -54.82
C GLN A 406 -12.43 0.77 -56.28
N GLN A 407 -13.45 -0.06 -56.54
CA GLN A 407 -13.88 -0.41 -57.91
C GLN A 407 -14.39 0.82 -58.69
N ALA A 408 -15.11 1.73 -58.03
CA ALA A 408 -15.57 2.98 -58.64
C ALA A 408 -14.39 3.93 -59.01
N VAL A 409 -13.36 3.99 -58.18
CA VAL A 409 -12.12 4.74 -58.48
C VAL A 409 -11.39 4.13 -59.69
N GLU A 410 -11.14 2.82 -59.70
CA GLU A 410 -10.52 2.14 -60.86
C GLU A 410 -11.31 2.38 -62.15
N HIS A 411 -12.64 2.32 -62.10
CA HIS A 411 -13.49 2.58 -63.26
C HIS A 411 -13.38 4.03 -63.73
N MET A 412 -13.27 5.00 -62.81
CA MET A 412 -13.05 6.40 -63.15
C MET A 412 -11.68 6.64 -63.81
N GLU A 413 -10.62 5.93 -63.39
CA GLU A 413 -9.30 6.01 -64.02
C GLU A 413 -9.29 5.40 -65.43
N ARG A 414 -10.01 4.28 -65.63
CA ARG A 414 -10.25 3.71 -66.97
C ARG A 414 -11.04 4.68 -67.88
N LEU A 415 -11.96 5.47 -67.33
CA LEU A 415 -12.67 6.51 -68.08
C LEU A 415 -11.81 7.76 -68.36
N LYS A 416 -10.92 8.16 -67.43
CA LYS A 416 -9.95 9.25 -67.67
C LYS A 416 -8.93 8.88 -68.75
N THR A 417 -8.54 7.61 -68.85
CA THR A 417 -7.66 7.12 -69.92
C THR A 417 -8.36 6.90 -71.27
N LEU A 418 -9.70 6.93 -71.31
CA LEU A 418 -10.51 6.83 -72.53
C LEU A 418 -11.35 8.10 -72.80
N LYS A 419 -10.71 9.20 -73.24
CA LYS A 419 -11.40 10.18 -74.10
C LYS A 419 -10.49 10.96 -75.05
N VAL A 420 -11.08 11.32 -76.18
CA VAL A 420 -10.51 11.99 -77.36
C VAL A 420 -11.05 13.43 -77.44
N ASP A 421 -10.47 14.24 -78.34
CA ASP A 421 -10.70 15.66 -78.62
C ASP A 421 -12.13 16.24 -78.55
N PRO A 422 -12.29 17.55 -78.28
CA PRO A 422 -13.58 18.21 -78.01
C PRO A 422 -14.41 18.58 -79.27
N PRO A 423 -15.75 18.68 -79.13
CA PRO A 423 -16.68 19.12 -80.19
C PRO A 423 -16.96 20.65 -80.18
N PRO A 424 -17.49 21.22 -81.28
CA PRO A 424 -17.77 22.66 -81.43
C PRO A 424 -19.19 23.11 -81.03
N GLU A 425 -19.39 24.44 -81.05
CA GLU A 425 -20.50 25.26 -80.54
C GLU A 425 -21.67 25.49 -81.53
N VAL A 426 -22.93 25.40 -81.07
CA VAL A 426 -24.18 25.91 -81.73
C VAL A 426 -25.22 26.35 -80.68
N GLN A 427 -26.22 27.16 -81.06
CA GLN A 427 -27.03 28.06 -80.22
C GLN A 427 -28.47 27.57 -79.84
N ILE A 428 -28.92 28.00 -78.64
CA ILE A 428 -30.22 28.62 -78.26
C ILE A 428 -31.55 28.06 -78.84
N GLU A 429 -32.50 27.68 -77.96
CA GLU A 429 -33.82 28.36 -77.72
C GLU A 429 -34.72 27.57 -76.72
N GLY A 430 -35.58 28.26 -75.95
CA GLY A 430 -36.72 27.63 -75.23
C GLY A 430 -36.88 27.98 -73.74
N ASN A 431 -37.81 28.89 -73.40
CA ASN A 431 -38.15 29.31 -72.03
C ASN A 431 -39.24 28.44 -71.38
N ALA A 432 -39.12 28.13 -70.08
CA ALA A 432 -40.20 28.24 -69.08
C ALA A 432 -39.72 27.94 -67.63
N ILE A 433 -40.05 28.81 -66.67
CA ILE A 433 -39.91 28.62 -65.21
C ILE A 433 -41.21 29.17 -64.56
N PRO A 434 -41.76 28.49 -63.54
CA PRO A 434 -41.95 29.11 -62.21
C PRO A 434 -41.25 28.25 -61.11
N GLU A 435 -40.45 28.78 -60.18
CA GLU A 435 -40.76 29.76 -59.10
C GLU A 435 -41.37 29.05 -57.86
N VAL A 436 -40.56 28.49 -56.95
CA VAL A 436 -39.84 29.12 -55.80
C VAL A 436 -40.69 29.22 -54.52
N HIS A 437 -40.12 28.71 -53.40
CA HIS A 437 -40.25 29.04 -51.96
C HIS A 437 -40.07 27.75 -51.11
N ASP A 438 -39.35 27.73 -49.98
CA ASP A 438 -38.31 28.64 -49.46
C ASP A 438 -37.46 27.95 -48.36
N ASN A 439 -36.28 28.51 -48.03
CA ASN A 439 -35.41 28.36 -46.82
C ASN A 439 -35.47 27.07 -45.94
N VAL A 440 -34.35 26.52 -45.43
CA VAL A 440 -33.32 27.17 -44.56
C VAL A 440 -31.90 26.58 -44.77
N LEU A 441 -30.86 27.41 -44.52
CA LEU A 441 -29.40 27.16 -44.58
C LEU A 441 -28.78 27.25 -43.13
N PRO A 442 -27.45 27.21 -42.83
CA PRO A 442 -26.24 27.27 -43.67
C PRO A 442 -25.17 26.15 -43.37
N PRO A 443 -23.84 26.38 -43.13
CA PRO A 443 -22.74 25.72 -43.86
C PRO A 443 -21.87 24.78 -42.98
N GLY A 444 -20.83 24.06 -43.43
CA GLY A 444 -20.07 24.03 -44.69
C GLY A 444 -18.55 24.13 -44.41
N HIS A 445 -17.70 23.45 -45.18
CA HIS A 445 -16.23 23.44 -45.00
C HIS A 445 -15.48 23.49 -46.34
N GLN A 446 -14.58 24.48 -46.47
CA GLN A 446 -13.59 24.69 -47.55
C GLN A 446 -12.48 25.61 -46.99
N ALA A 447 -11.20 25.60 -47.42
CA ALA A 447 -10.45 24.61 -48.21
C ALA A 447 -8.93 25.00 -48.29
N ILE A 448 -8.03 24.01 -48.49
CA ILE A 448 -6.91 23.98 -49.50
C ILE A 448 -5.72 25.01 -49.36
N PRO A 449 -4.44 24.67 -49.68
CA PRO A 449 -3.75 23.34 -49.74
C PRO A 449 -2.21 23.30 -49.46
N GLU A 450 -1.59 22.14 -49.81
CA GLU A 450 -0.16 21.89 -50.16
C GLU A 450 0.92 22.04 -49.04
N GLU A 451 2.14 21.45 -49.09
CA GLU A 451 2.92 20.65 -50.09
C GLU A 451 3.83 19.62 -49.30
N HIS A 452 4.65 18.67 -49.80
CA HIS A 452 5.14 18.25 -51.13
C HIS A 452 5.45 16.71 -51.20
N HIS A 453 6.71 16.28 -51.04
CA HIS A 453 7.24 14.90 -51.18
C HIS A 453 8.34 14.63 -50.11
N SER A 454 8.68 13.40 -49.68
CA SER A 454 9.20 12.26 -50.48
C SER A 454 9.23 10.92 -49.73
N ALA A 455 9.41 9.81 -50.46
CA ALA A 455 9.69 8.44 -50.00
C ALA A 455 11.23 8.20 -49.82
N PRO A 456 11.79 7.03 -49.39
CA PRO A 456 11.21 5.68 -49.34
C PRO A 456 11.46 4.85 -48.04
N GLN A 457 11.13 3.55 -48.13
CA GLN A 457 11.09 2.53 -47.07
C GLN A 457 12.19 1.46 -47.30
N GLU A 458 12.99 1.13 -46.29
CA GLU A 458 13.82 -0.10 -46.23
C GLU A 458 13.93 -0.66 -44.79
N HIS A 459 14.39 -1.92 -44.68
CA HIS A 459 14.60 -2.67 -43.43
C HIS A 459 15.71 -2.10 -42.54
N LEU A 460 15.69 -2.44 -41.24
CA LEU A 460 16.83 -3.11 -40.58
C LEU A 460 16.48 -3.73 -39.21
N ASP A 461 17.11 -4.85 -38.90
CA ASP A 461 17.15 -5.51 -37.57
C ASP A 461 18.28 -4.92 -36.68
N PRO A 462 18.29 -5.16 -35.35
CA PRO A 462 18.93 -4.25 -34.39
C PRO A 462 20.41 -4.54 -34.06
N ALA A 463 21.13 -3.48 -33.65
CA ALA A 463 22.40 -3.58 -32.94
C ALA A 463 22.60 -2.42 -31.92
N LYS A 464 23.29 -2.71 -30.82
CA LYS A 464 23.61 -1.80 -29.70
C LYS A 464 24.62 -0.71 -30.09
N ALA A 465 24.48 0.51 -29.54
CA ALA A 465 25.48 1.14 -28.64
C ALA A 465 25.11 2.58 -28.19
N HIS A 466 25.38 2.90 -26.91
CA HIS A 466 25.64 4.26 -26.39
C HIS A 466 27.12 4.66 -26.66
N PRO A 467 27.65 5.88 -26.36
CA PRO A 467 27.09 6.97 -25.55
C PRO A 467 27.31 8.42 -26.08
N ASP A 468 27.06 9.40 -25.21
CA ASP A 468 27.79 10.69 -25.01
C ASP A 468 27.54 11.96 -25.90
N ASP A 469 26.81 12.90 -25.27
CA ASP A 469 27.32 14.22 -24.81
C ASP A 469 27.03 15.53 -25.61
N ALA A 470 27.34 16.67 -24.97
CA ALA A 470 27.41 18.07 -25.41
C ALA A 470 26.10 18.90 -25.46
N ALA A 471 25.76 19.48 -24.30
CA ALA A 471 24.80 20.59 -24.16
C ALA A 471 25.27 21.94 -24.73
N GLN A 472 24.32 22.82 -25.11
CA GLN A 472 24.29 24.29 -24.89
C GLN A 472 22.94 24.84 -25.44
N ASN A 473 22.09 25.59 -24.71
CA ASN A 473 22.21 26.89 -24.00
C ASN A 473 21.76 28.09 -24.88
N GLN A 474 21.23 29.14 -24.23
CA GLN A 474 20.55 30.35 -24.78
C GLN A 474 19.12 30.12 -25.31
N GLY A 475 18.18 31.07 -25.17
CA GLY A 475 18.23 32.28 -24.34
C GLY A 475 17.22 33.40 -24.67
N GLN A 476 16.43 33.78 -23.66
CA GLN A 476 15.92 35.14 -23.39
C GLN A 476 14.73 35.74 -24.21
N HIS A 477 13.90 36.50 -23.47
CA HIS A 477 12.81 37.42 -23.88
C HIS A 477 11.51 36.82 -24.47
N GLY A 478 10.32 37.34 -24.14
CA GLY A 478 10.04 38.47 -23.22
C GLY A 478 8.55 38.70 -22.89
N LEU A 479 8.30 39.70 -22.02
CA LEU A 479 6.96 40.16 -21.59
C LEU A 479 6.18 40.85 -22.73
N PRO A 480 4.84 40.93 -22.61
CA PRO A 480 4.28 42.23 -22.27
C PRO A 480 3.17 42.20 -21.19
N GLN A 481 3.01 43.32 -20.47
CA GLN A 481 1.80 43.64 -19.71
C GLN A 481 0.74 44.28 -20.63
N THR A 482 -0.54 44.18 -20.28
CA THR A 482 -1.54 45.21 -20.62
C THR A 482 -2.70 45.20 -19.60
N GLN A 483 -3.47 46.28 -19.51
CA GLN A 483 -4.41 46.54 -18.41
C GLN A 483 -5.90 46.38 -18.81
N HIS A 484 -6.72 46.12 -17.79
CA HIS A 484 -8.14 46.47 -17.62
C HIS A 484 -9.12 46.41 -18.82
N HIS A 485 -10.24 45.70 -18.61
CA HIS A 485 -11.56 46.34 -18.72
C HIS A 485 -12.64 45.69 -17.82
N LEU A 486 -13.57 46.54 -17.36
CA LEU A 486 -14.88 46.31 -16.73
C LEU A 486 -15.88 47.24 -17.47
N PRO A 487 -17.21 47.30 -17.19
CA PRO A 487 -18.11 46.55 -16.28
C PRO A 487 -19.24 45.88 -17.13
N PRO A 488 -20.56 45.84 -16.76
CA PRO A 488 -21.30 45.73 -15.48
C PRO A 488 -22.08 44.39 -15.39
N GLY A 489 -22.91 44.06 -14.38
CA GLY A 489 -23.36 44.78 -13.18
C GLY A 489 -24.90 44.99 -13.18
N HIS A 490 -25.63 44.25 -12.33
CA HIS A 490 -27.06 44.45 -12.04
C HIS A 490 -27.38 44.10 -10.58
N GLN A 491 -28.31 44.84 -9.98
CA GLN A 491 -28.87 44.66 -8.63
C GLN A 491 -30.41 44.72 -8.69
N ASP A 492 -31.05 44.66 -7.51
CA ASP A 492 -32.50 44.83 -7.21
C ASP A 492 -33.42 43.61 -7.47
N MET A 493 -34.45 43.32 -6.63
CA MET A 493 -34.67 43.57 -5.19
C MET A 493 -35.86 42.71 -4.65
N HIS A 494 -35.89 42.48 -3.33
CA HIS A 494 -36.98 42.06 -2.42
C HIS A 494 -38.33 41.46 -2.90
N GLN A 495 -38.68 40.30 -2.33
CA GLN A 495 -39.86 40.04 -1.46
C GLN A 495 -39.64 38.66 -0.80
N GLU A 496 -39.61 38.43 0.51
CA GLU A 496 -40.44 38.86 1.66
C GLU A 496 -41.82 38.18 1.77
N VAL A 497 -41.87 37.08 2.53
CA VAL A 497 -43.03 36.63 3.33
C VAL A 497 -42.50 36.06 4.65
N GLN A 498 -43.10 36.42 5.79
CA GLN A 498 -42.66 35.99 7.14
C GLN A 498 -43.86 35.65 8.04
N GLN A 499 -44.00 34.38 8.43
CA GLN A 499 -44.82 33.85 9.55
C GLN A 499 -44.17 32.51 10.00
N GLY A 500 -44.30 31.99 11.22
CA GLY A 500 -44.99 32.48 12.42
C GLY A 500 -45.16 31.35 13.47
N HIS A 501 -44.30 31.34 14.49
CA HIS A 501 -44.25 30.42 15.65
C HIS A 501 -45.56 30.35 16.49
N PRO A 502 -45.71 29.46 17.52
CA PRO A 502 -45.13 28.11 17.77
C PRO A 502 -46.17 27.07 18.33
N ASN A 503 -45.77 25.82 18.62
CA ASN A 503 -45.86 25.24 19.99
C ASN A 503 -45.27 23.82 20.17
N SER A 504 -44.84 23.53 21.41
CA SER A 504 -44.63 22.21 22.04
C SER A 504 -45.95 21.72 22.71
N PRO A 505 -46.09 20.53 23.35
CA PRO A 505 -45.07 19.64 23.92
C PRO A 505 -44.17 18.93 22.90
#